data_AF-A0A813KFP0-F1
#
_entry.id   AF-A0A813KFP0-F1
#
_cell.length_a   1.000
_cell.length_b   1.000
_cell.length_c   1.000
_cell.angle_alpha   90.00
_cell.angle_beta   90.00
_cell.angle_gamma   90.00
#
_symmetry.space_group_name_H-M   'P 1'
#
loop_
_entity.id
_entity.type
_entity.pdbx_description
1 polymer ?
#
loop_
_entity_poly.entity_id
_entity_poly.type
_entity_poly.pdbx_seq_one_letter_code
_entity_poly.pdbx_strand_id
1 'polypeptide(L)'
;REVGIRIPDCAVVQHLSAELGEPLLSSSACEGTSHLWGNHRHSLDFLVAAESMSEMWDGVEQGERMSTVIDLTMDQPILLRQGMGDSSIFEDIIDASQL
;
A
#
# COMPACT_ATOMS: atom_id res chain seq x y z
N ARG A 1 -8.59 -5.20 -17.10
CA ARG A 1 -8.23 -6.13 -15.99
C ARG A 1 -6.89 -5.65 -15.50
N GLU A 2 -6.81 -5.13 -14.29
CA GLU A 2 -5.66 -4.39 -13.78
C GLU A 2 -5.30 -4.88 -12.38
N VAL A 3 -4.06 -4.64 -11.96
CA VAL A 3 -3.54 -5.00 -10.65
C VAL A 3 -2.62 -3.90 -10.15
N GLY A 4 -2.75 -3.54 -8.87
CA GLY A 4 -1.82 -2.64 -8.20
C GLY A 4 -0.65 -3.42 -7.60
N ILE A 5 0.57 -2.94 -7.80
CA ILE A 5 1.78 -3.52 -7.23
C ILE A 5 2.56 -2.45 -6.46
N ARG A 6 3.31 -2.85 -5.43
CA ARG A 6 4.24 -1.97 -4.71
C ARG A 6 5.43 -2.77 -4.18
N ILE A 7 6.55 -2.08 -3.96
CA ILE A 7 7.69 -2.59 -3.19
C ILE A 7 7.70 -1.85 -1.85
N PRO A 8 7.35 -2.50 -0.73
CA PRO A 8 7.33 -1.84 0.57
C PRO A 8 8.74 -1.49 1.04
N ASP A 9 8.95 -0.24 1.48
CA ASP A 9 10.16 0.15 2.23
C ASP A 9 10.04 -0.29 3.70
N CYS A 10 10.03 -1.62 3.90
CA CYS A 10 9.98 -2.24 5.21
C CYS A 10 10.82 -3.50 5.19
N ALA A 11 11.93 -3.50 5.94
CA ALA A 11 12.87 -4.61 5.98
C ALA A 11 12.18 -5.94 6.34
N VAL A 12 11.24 -5.93 7.30
CA VAL A 12 10.50 -7.13 7.70
C VAL A 12 9.70 -7.72 6.53
N VAL A 13 9.01 -6.88 5.76
CA VAL A 13 8.18 -7.33 4.64
C VAL A 13 9.05 -7.81 3.47
N GLN A 14 10.17 -7.13 3.21
CA GLN A 14 11.13 -7.55 2.18
C GLN A 14 11.76 -8.90 2.53
N HIS A 15 12.20 -9.10 3.77
CA HIS A 15 12.71 -10.38 4.25
C HIS A 15 11.65 -11.48 4.17
N LEU A 16 10.41 -11.20 4.60
CA LEU A 16 9.32 -12.17 4.52
C LEU A 16 9.05 -12.61 3.06
N SER A 17 8.98 -11.66 2.13
CA SER A 17 8.77 -11.97 0.71
C SER A 17 9.94 -12.77 0.12
N ALA A 18 11.18 -12.46 0.52
CA ALA A 18 12.37 -13.19 0.08
C ALA A 18 12.40 -14.64 0.61
N GLU A 19 12.05 -14.86 1.88
CA GLU A 19 12.00 -16.19 2.50
C GLU A 19 10.88 -17.06 1.91
N LEU A 20 9.71 -16.46 1.64
CA LEU A 20 8.58 -17.18 1.03
C LEU A 20 8.81 -17.46 -0.47
N GLY A 21 9.61 -16.64 -1.16
CA GLY A 21 9.82 -16.74 -2.61
C GLY A 21 8.57 -16.40 -3.43
N GLU A 22 7.55 -15.80 -2.82
CA GLU A 22 6.26 -15.48 -3.43
C GLU A 22 5.87 -14.01 -3.18
N PRO A 23 5.09 -13.38 -4.09
CA PRO A 23 4.50 -12.06 -3.85
C PRO A 23 3.51 -12.08 -2.68
N LEU A 24 3.48 -11.00 -1.91
CA LEU A 24 2.54 -10.83 -0.80
C LEU A 24 1.28 -10.08 -1.25
N LEU A 25 0.11 -10.67 -1.04
CA LEU A 25 -1.16 -9.96 -1.15
C LEU A 25 -1.45 -9.23 0.17
N SER A 26 -1.64 -7.92 0.11
CA SER A 26 -1.87 -7.08 1.29
C SER A 26 -2.98 -6.07 1.02
N SER A 27 -3.83 -5.85 2.02
CA SER A 27 -4.80 -4.76 2.09
C SER A 27 -4.49 -3.87 3.31
N SER A 28 -4.94 -2.62 3.26
CA SER A 28 -4.87 -1.76 4.45
C SER A 28 -5.82 -2.29 5.51
N ALA A 29 -5.32 -2.49 6.73
CA ALA A 29 -6.16 -2.82 7.89
C ALA A 29 -6.92 -1.56 8.32
N CYS A 30 -8.19 -1.43 7.94
CA CYS A 30 -9.07 -0.39 8.46
C CYS A 30 -9.85 -0.93 9.67
N GLU A 31 -10.05 -0.10 10.69
CA GLU A 31 -10.88 -0.43 11.84
C GLU A 31 -12.28 -0.88 11.37
N GLY A 32 -12.73 -2.08 11.77
CA GLY A 32 -14.00 -2.68 11.32
C GLY A 32 -13.92 -3.63 10.10
N THR A 33 -12.75 -3.86 9.52
CA THR A 33 -12.58 -4.74 8.33
C THR A 33 -12.25 -6.21 8.63
N SER A 34 -12.56 -6.71 9.84
CA SER A 34 -12.33 -8.14 10.17
C SER A 34 -13.11 -9.10 9.26
N HIS A 35 -14.11 -8.61 8.52
CA HIS A 35 -14.91 -9.38 7.58
C HIS A 35 -14.31 -9.56 6.17
N LEU A 36 -13.21 -8.87 5.83
CA LEU A 36 -12.59 -9.02 4.49
C LEU A 36 -11.86 -10.37 4.34
N TRP A 37 -11.42 -10.97 5.44
CA TRP A 37 -10.72 -12.24 5.48
C TRP A 37 -11.72 -13.40 5.61
N GLY A 38 -12.62 -13.52 4.64
CA GLY A 38 -13.64 -14.58 4.66
C GLY A 38 -13.01 -15.96 4.55
N ASN A 39 -13.09 -16.79 5.60
CA ASN A 39 -12.93 -18.26 5.63
C ASN A 39 -11.87 -18.93 4.72
N HIS A 40 -10.83 -18.23 4.28
CA HIS A 40 -9.74 -18.79 3.49
C HIS A 40 -8.77 -19.51 4.43
N ARG A 41 -9.20 -20.68 4.88
CA ARG A 41 -8.59 -21.54 5.91
C ARG A 41 -7.20 -22.11 5.55
N HIS A 42 -6.54 -21.56 4.53
CA HIS A 42 -5.27 -22.00 3.98
C HIS A 42 -4.19 -20.90 3.90
N SER A 43 -4.50 -19.62 4.16
CA SER A 43 -3.53 -18.53 4.18
C SER A 43 -3.00 -18.29 5.60
N LEU A 44 -1.69 -18.10 5.74
CA LEU A 44 -1.13 -17.45 6.93
C LEU A 44 -1.55 -15.97 6.87
N ASP A 45 -2.68 -15.65 7.48
CA ASP A 45 -3.09 -14.27 7.69
C ASP A 45 -2.31 -13.73 8.90
N PHE A 46 -1.39 -12.80 8.65
CA PHE A 46 -0.65 -12.13 9.71
C PHE A 46 -1.13 -10.68 9.82
N LEU A 47 -1.62 -10.31 11.00
CA LEU A 47 -1.85 -8.92 11.37
C LEU A 47 -0.57 -8.41 12.01
N VAL A 48 0.20 -7.60 11.27
CA VAL A 48 1.24 -6.78 11.90
C VAL A 48 0.52 -5.62 12.58
N ALA A 49 0.19 -5.81 13.86
CA ALA A 49 -0.44 -4.76 14.65
C ALA A 49 0.52 -3.57 14.76
N ALA A 50 0.13 -2.45 14.18
CA ALA A 50 0.87 -1.19 14.23
C ALA A 50 0.83 -0.52 15.62
N GLU A 51 0.36 -1.20 16.67
CA GLU A 51 0.34 -0.64 18.03
C GLU A 51 1.74 -0.18 18.45
N SER A 52 2.79 -0.91 18.08
CA SER A 52 4.20 -0.54 18.30
C SER A 52 4.80 0.43 17.27
N MET A 53 4.08 0.79 16.21
CA MET A 53 4.48 1.78 15.19
C MET A 53 3.73 3.10 15.32
N SER A 54 2.69 3.15 16.16
CA SER A 54 1.89 4.35 16.41
C SER A 54 2.75 5.53 16.89
N GLU A 55 3.77 5.26 17.70
CA GLU A 55 4.75 6.24 18.17
C GLU A 55 5.65 6.79 17.05
N MET A 56 5.89 6.03 15.97
CA MET A 56 6.70 6.49 14.83
C MET A 56 5.97 7.50 13.93
N TRP A 57 4.64 7.60 14.05
CA TRP A 57 3.81 8.43 13.18
C TRP A 57 3.11 9.58 13.92
N ASP A 58 3.60 9.95 15.10
CA ASP A 58 3.08 11.10 15.82
C ASP A 58 3.17 12.36 14.94
N GLY A 59 2.04 13.08 14.80
CA GLY A 59 1.91 14.26 13.95
C GLY A 59 1.71 14.03 12.44
N VAL A 60 1.59 12.79 11.94
CA VAL A 60 1.30 12.52 10.51
C VAL A 60 -0.17 12.14 10.33
N GLU A 61 -0.89 12.80 9.43
CA GLU A 61 -2.30 12.47 9.14
C GLU A 61 -2.45 11.06 8.53
N GLN A 62 -3.54 10.35 8.83
CA GLN A 62 -3.71 8.96 8.38
C GLN A 62 -3.66 8.83 6.84
N GLY A 63 -4.17 9.82 6.11
CA GLY A 63 -4.11 9.86 4.64
C GLY A 63 -2.68 10.02 4.11
N GLU A 64 -1.84 10.76 4.83
CA GLU A 64 -0.44 10.98 4.47
C GLU A 64 0.39 9.71 4.68
N ARG A 65 0.02 8.83 5.64
CA ARG A 65 0.73 7.57 5.95
C ARG A 65 0.57 6.47 4.89
N MET A 66 -0.34 6.63 3.93
CA MET A 66 -0.61 5.62 2.93
C MET A 66 0.38 5.70 1.75
N SER A 67 0.45 4.65 0.92
CA SER A 67 1.30 4.67 -0.28
C SER A 67 0.78 5.66 -1.32
N THR A 68 1.65 6.29 -2.11
CA THR A 68 1.21 6.99 -3.32
C THR A 68 0.70 5.96 -4.35
N VAL A 69 -0.39 6.26 -5.04
CA VAL A 69 -1.01 5.38 -6.05
C VAL A 69 -1.07 6.12 -7.37
N ILE A 70 -0.44 5.53 -8.38
CA ILE A 70 -0.37 6.06 -9.74
C ILE A 70 -0.93 4.99 -10.67
N ASP A 71 -1.88 5.39 -11.49
CA ASP A 71 -2.42 4.60 -12.58
C ASP A 71 -1.49 4.72 -13.80
N LEU A 72 -1.02 3.57 -14.28
CA LEU A 72 -0.13 3.43 -15.44
C LEU A 72 -0.81 2.64 -16.57
N THR A 73 -2.14 2.59 -16.58
CA THR A 73 -2.93 1.86 -17.59
C THR A 73 -3.17 2.69 -18.85
N MET A 74 -2.98 4.00 -18.75
CA MET A 74 -3.12 4.99 -19.82
C MET A 74 -1.75 5.45 -20.32
N ASP A 75 -1.73 6.18 -21.44
CA ASP A 75 -0.49 6.72 -22.02
C ASP A 75 0.23 7.72 -21.10
N GLN A 76 -0.54 8.45 -20.28
CA GLN A 76 -0.03 9.40 -19.29
C GLN A 76 -0.25 8.85 -17.88
N PRO A 77 0.74 8.94 -16.97
CA PRO A 77 0.57 8.55 -15.57
C PRO A 77 -0.50 9.42 -14.90
N ILE A 78 -1.44 8.78 -14.19
CA ILE A 78 -2.50 9.49 -13.45
C ILE A 78 -2.30 9.26 -11.95
N LEU A 79 -2.13 10.33 -11.18
CA LEU A 79 -2.09 10.29 -9.73
C LEU A 79 -3.51 10.05 -9.19
N LEU A 80 -3.77 8.84 -8.71
CA LEU A 80 -5.05 8.49 -8.09
C LEU A 80 -5.10 8.88 -6.60
N ARG A 81 -3.95 8.82 -5.92
CA ARG A 81 -3.84 9.20 -4.51
C ARG A 81 -2.41 9.58 -4.15
N GLN A 82 -2.20 10.78 -3.61
CA GLN A 82 -0.94 11.17 -3.00
C GLN A 82 -0.79 10.56 -1.60
N GLY A 83 0.38 10.00 -1.31
CA GLY A 83 0.75 9.48 0.01
C GLY A 83 2.24 9.75 0.29
N MET A 84 2.89 8.90 1.09
CA MET A 84 4.33 9.04 1.42
C MET A 84 5.29 8.72 0.26
N GLY A 85 4.80 8.09 -0.81
CA GLY A 85 5.64 7.68 -1.93
C GLY A 85 6.03 8.89 -2.79
N ASP A 86 7.32 9.02 -3.09
CA ASP A 86 7.81 10.02 -4.03
C ASP A 86 7.32 9.71 -5.45
N SER A 87 6.63 10.67 -6.06
CA SER A 87 6.10 10.62 -7.43
C SER A 87 6.85 11.53 -8.40
N SER A 88 7.91 12.22 -7.95
CA SER A 88 8.66 13.20 -8.74
C SER A 88 9.35 12.62 -9.98
N ILE A 89 9.50 11.29 -10.06
CA ILE A 89 10.00 10.59 -11.25
C ILE A 89 9.07 10.74 -12.47
N PHE A 90 7.80 11.08 -12.27
CA PHE A 90 6.83 11.28 -13.34
C PHE A 90 6.74 12.77 -13.68
N GLU A 91 7.41 13.19 -14.74
CA GLU A 91 7.48 14.60 -15.17
C GLU A 91 6.11 15.17 -15.59
N ASP A 92 5.27 14.36 -16.24
CA ASP A 92 3.96 14.75 -16.80
C ASP A 92 2.78 14.04 -16.09
N ILE A 93 2.83 13.89 -14.77
CA ILE A 93 1.74 13.23 -14.02
C ILE A 93 0.47 14.11 -14.00
N ILE A 94 -0.68 13.48 -14.25
CA ILE A 94 -1.98 14.14 -14.19
C ILE A 94 -2.65 13.85 -12.85
N ASP A 95 -3.08 14.87 -12.13
CA ASP A 95 -3.87 14.69 -10.91
C ASP A 95 -5.31 14.31 -11.26
N ALA A 96 -5.79 13.17 -10.77
CA ALA A 96 -7.16 12.71 -11.02
C ALA A 96 -8.24 13.67 -10.51
N SER A 97 -7.93 14.54 -9.54
CA SER A 97 -8.85 15.58 -9.07
C SER A 97 -9.05 16.74 -10.07
N GLN A 98 -8.20 16.83 -11.09
CA GLN A 98 -8.27 17.85 -12.15
C GLN A 98 -8.96 17.35 -13.43
N LEU A 99 -9.38 16.08 -13.46
CA LEU A 99 -10.15 15.44 -14.54
C LEU A 99 -11.66 15.52 -14.24
#